data_AF-A0A8C8YKN0-F1
#
_entry.id   AF-A0A8C8YKN0-F1
#
_cell.length_a   1.000
_cell.length_b   1.000
_cell.length_c   1.000
_cell.angle_alpha   90.00
_cell.angle_beta   90.00
_cell.angle_gamma   90.00
#
_symmetry.space_group_name_H-M   'P 1'
#
loop_
_entity.id
_entity.type
_entity.pdbx_description
1 polymer ?
#
loop_
_entity_poly.entity_id
_entity_poly.type
_entity_poly.pdbx_seq_one_letter_code
_entity_poly.pdbx_strand_id
1 'polypeptide(L)'
;LRTQDKALPKAAVRLEPPWINVLKEDDVTLTCWGAHTPGNYSTQWFHNGSSIPTQIQPSYRFKAKTNDSGEYRCQTGQSSLSDPVHLNVFSGLSSPEPKESSSSPMVVIVAVVTGIAVAAIVAVVAALTYRRRKRTSGLCLPYTPLVIGFCLGKH
;
A
#
# COMPACT_ATOMS: atom_id res chain seq x y z
N LEU A 1 26.65 -6.72 54.67
CA LEU A 1 25.44 -7.07 53.89
C LEU A 1 25.69 -6.65 52.44
N ARG A 2 25.72 -7.59 51.48
CA ARG A 2 25.64 -7.22 50.06
C ARG A 2 24.21 -6.78 49.80
N THR A 3 23.99 -5.52 49.46
CA THR A 3 22.73 -5.03 48.90
C THR A 3 22.49 -5.80 47.61
N GLN A 4 21.55 -6.76 47.64
CA GLN A 4 20.96 -7.29 46.42
C GLN A 4 20.13 -6.15 45.85
N ASP A 5 20.67 -5.47 44.85
CA ASP A 5 19.91 -4.51 44.04
C ASP A 5 18.94 -5.35 43.19
N LYS A 6 17.73 -5.56 43.72
CA LYS A 6 16.65 -6.24 43.00
C LYS A 6 16.31 -5.35 41.80
N ALA A 7 16.80 -5.72 40.63
CA ALA A 7 16.45 -5.04 39.38
C ALA A 7 14.91 -5.00 39.24
N LEU A 8 14.38 -3.79 39.10
CA LEU A 8 12.94 -3.57 38.90
C LEU A 8 12.51 -4.15 37.54
N PRO A 9 11.27 -4.65 37.42
CA PRO A 9 10.74 -5.06 36.13
C PRO A 9 10.65 -3.86 35.19
N LYS A 10 10.85 -4.07 33.88
CA LYS A 10 10.70 -3.01 32.87
C LYS A 10 9.23 -2.66 32.67
N ALA A 11 8.95 -1.37 32.45
CA ALA A 11 7.67 -0.93 31.91
C ALA A 11 7.54 -1.28 30.41
N ALA A 12 6.33 -1.19 29.87
CA ALA A 12 6.04 -1.37 28.46
C ALA A 12 5.09 -0.27 27.95
N VAL A 13 5.42 0.33 26.81
CA VAL A 13 4.54 1.26 26.10
C VAL A 13 3.66 0.45 25.14
N ARG A 14 2.35 0.72 25.16
CA ARG A 14 1.38 0.17 24.19
C ARG A 14 0.71 1.31 23.43
N LEU A 15 0.53 1.10 22.13
CA LEU A 15 -0.23 2.02 21.29
C LEU A 15 -1.65 1.51 21.11
N GLU A 16 -2.61 2.42 21.24
CA GLU A 16 -4.00 2.21 20.89
C GLU A 16 -4.44 3.31 19.92
N PRO A 17 -4.72 2.94 18.66
CA PRO A 17 -4.61 1.61 18.07
C PRO A 17 -3.15 1.09 17.94
N PRO A 18 -2.89 -0.22 17.77
CA PRO A 18 -1.53 -0.82 17.86
C PRO A 18 -0.62 -0.50 16.66
N TRP A 19 -1.00 0.44 15.79
CA TRP A 19 -0.25 0.77 14.60
C TRP A 19 0.94 1.68 14.95
N ILE A 20 2.13 1.29 14.52
CA ILE A 20 3.33 2.15 14.59
C ILE A 20 3.32 3.26 13.51
N ASN A 21 2.42 3.14 12.53
CA ASN A 21 2.27 4.04 11.39
C ASN A 21 0.89 4.68 11.46
N VAL A 22 0.83 5.99 11.67
CA VAL A 22 -0.43 6.75 11.81
C VAL A 22 -0.45 7.92 10.84
N LEU A 23 -1.63 8.39 10.48
CA LEU A 23 -1.79 9.59 9.67
C LEU A 23 -1.83 10.83 10.58
N LYS A 24 -1.42 11.96 10.02
CA LYS A 24 -1.61 13.26 10.66
C LYS A 24 -3.11 13.44 11.00
N GLU A 25 -3.38 14.01 12.18
CA GLU A 25 -4.71 14.21 12.77
C GLU A 25 -5.38 12.97 13.36
N ASP A 26 -4.78 11.78 13.21
CA ASP A 26 -5.23 10.57 13.90
C ASP A 26 -5.15 10.73 15.41
N ASP A 27 -6.06 10.08 16.10
CA ASP A 27 -6.10 10.06 17.55
C ASP A 27 -5.26 8.89 18.06
N VAL A 28 -4.14 9.21 18.71
CA VAL A 28 -3.17 8.23 19.21
C VAL A 28 -3.24 8.22 20.73
N THR A 29 -3.36 7.01 21.30
CA THR A 29 -3.26 6.81 22.74
C THR A 29 -2.06 5.93 23.06
N LEU A 30 -1.11 6.46 23.84
CA LEU A 30 0.00 5.72 24.41
C LEU A 30 -0.34 5.32 25.84
N THR A 31 -0.23 4.04 26.17
CA THR A 31 -0.48 3.54 27.52
C THR A 31 0.78 2.90 28.09
N CYS A 32 1.19 3.34 29.28
CA CYS A 32 2.31 2.78 30.01
C CYS A 32 1.83 1.65 30.93
N TRP A 33 2.41 0.47 30.75
CA TRP A 33 2.18 -0.70 31.57
C TRP A 33 3.38 -0.94 32.46
N GLY A 34 3.18 -0.87 33.78
CA GLY A 34 4.23 -1.08 34.77
C GLY A 34 3.67 -1.16 36.18
N ALA A 35 4.46 -1.72 37.09
CA ALA A 35 4.12 -1.69 38.51
C ALA A 35 4.16 -0.25 39.01
N HIS A 36 3.12 0.19 39.72
CA HIS A 36 3.06 1.53 40.30
C HIS A 36 3.33 1.46 41.80
N THR A 37 3.79 2.57 42.37
CA THR A 37 3.92 2.69 43.82
C THR A 37 2.51 2.80 44.42
N PRO A 38 2.19 2.09 45.51
CA PRO A 38 0.90 2.24 46.17
C PRO A 38 0.61 3.71 46.50
N GLY A 39 -0.53 4.24 46.04
CA GLY A 39 -0.91 5.64 46.24
C GLY A 39 -0.27 6.65 45.27
N ASN A 40 0.63 6.21 44.38
CA ASN A 40 1.17 7.07 43.31
C ASN A 40 1.17 6.35 41.94
N TYR A 41 0.25 6.78 41.09
CA TYR A 41 0.10 6.27 39.71
C TYR A 41 0.78 7.17 38.66
N SER A 42 1.73 8.01 39.06
CA SER A 42 2.44 8.89 38.15
C SER A 42 3.34 8.09 37.20
N THR A 43 3.28 8.43 35.92
CA THR A 43 4.12 7.89 34.86
C THR A 43 4.99 9.00 34.30
N GLN A 44 6.28 8.75 34.17
CA GLN A 44 7.20 9.64 33.46
C GLN A 44 7.31 9.21 32.00
N TRP A 45 6.98 10.11 31.08
CA TRP A 45 7.05 9.87 29.64
C TRP A 45 8.30 10.49 29.03
N PHE A 46 8.83 9.85 27.99
CA PHE A 46 9.97 10.30 27.23
C PHE A 46 9.68 10.23 25.73
N HIS A 47 10.07 11.26 24.99
CA HIS A 47 10.05 11.31 23.53
C HIS A 47 11.43 11.68 23.00
N ASN A 48 12.00 10.82 22.16
CA ASN A 48 13.37 10.94 21.63
C ASN A 48 14.42 11.20 22.73
N GLY A 49 14.26 10.53 23.88
CA GLY A 49 15.14 10.66 25.05
C GLY A 49 14.86 11.87 25.95
N SER A 50 13.99 12.80 25.54
CA SER A 50 13.60 13.97 26.36
C SER A 50 12.36 13.68 27.18
N SER A 51 12.35 14.05 28.47
CA SER A 51 11.18 13.86 29.33
C SER A 51 10.04 14.83 28.96
N ILE A 52 8.79 14.36 29.02
CA ILE A 52 7.59 15.17 28.82
C ILE A 52 6.96 15.44 30.20
N PRO A 53 7.29 16.57 30.87
CA PRO A 53 6.86 16.83 32.25
C PRO A 53 5.36 17.13 32.37
N THR A 54 4.72 17.56 31.29
CA THR A 54 3.28 17.87 31.25
C THR A 54 2.41 16.62 31.31
N GLN A 55 2.98 15.44 31.03
CA GLN A 55 2.27 14.19 30.95
C GLN A 55 2.70 13.27 32.09
N ILE A 56 1.87 13.20 33.13
CA ILE A 56 2.11 12.39 34.33
C ILE A 56 1.18 11.16 34.45
N GLN A 57 0.20 11.04 33.55
CA GLN A 57 -0.79 9.97 33.61
C GLN A 57 -0.31 8.73 32.85
N PRO A 58 -0.74 7.51 33.25
CA PRO A 58 -0.42 6.27 32.53
C PRO A 58 -0.93 6.23 31.09
N SER A 59 -1.95 7.04 30.76
CA SER A 59 -2.49 7.16 29.41
C SER A 59 -2.20 8.56 28.86
N TYR A 60 -1.56 8.62 27.70
CA TYR A 60 -1.20 9.84 26.99
C TYR A 60 -1.88 9.86 25.62
N ARG A 61 -2.89 10.72 25.46
CA ARG A 61 -3.68 10.84 24.23
C ARG A 61 -3.42 12.18 23.54
N PHE A 62 -3.19 12.14 22.23
CA PHE A 62 -2.93 13.34 21.42
C PHE A 62 -3.34 13.15 19.96
N LYS A 63 -3.52 14.26 19.25
CA LYS A 63 -3.67 14.26 17.79
C LYS A 63 -2.30 14.24 17.13
N ALA A 64 -2.07 13.24 16.28
CA ALA A 64 -0.78 13.00 15.65
C ALA A 64 -0.35 14.17 14.74
N LYS A 65 0.83 14.71 14.99
CA LYS A 65 1.52 15.68 14.14
C LYS A 65 2.83 15.11 13.63
N THR A 66 3.37 15.69 12.57
CA THR A 66 4.62 15.22 11.95
C THR A 66 5.81 15.21 12.92
N ASN A 67 5.88 16.19 13.83
CA ASN A 67 6.90 16.30 14.87
C ASN A 67 6.72 15.30 16.03
N ASP A 68 5.56 14.65 16.14
CA ASP A 68 5.31 13.63 17.16
C ASP A 68 5.95 12.29 16.76
N SER A 69 6.45 12.15 15.53
CA SER A 69 7.20 10.97 15.11
C SER A 69 8.47 10.80 15.96
N GLY A 70 8.82 9.55 16.28
CA GLY A 70 10.02 9.23 17.04
C GLY A 70 9.83 8.14 18.06
N GLU A 71 10.81 8.02 18.95
CA GLU A 71 10.87 7.01 20.00
C GLU A 71 10.13 7.47 21.26
N TYR A 72 9.19 6.64 21.73
CA TYR A 72 8.49 6.82 22.99
C TYR A 72 8.92 5.77 24.01
N ARG A 73 9.13 6.22 25.25
CA ARG A 73 9.40 5.37 26.41
C ARG A 73 8.64 5.87 27.62
N CYS A 74 8.41 4.98 28.58
CA CYS A 74 7.83 5.35 29.86
C CYS A 74 8.54 4.69 31.04
N GLN A 75 8.38 5.30 32.21
CA GLN A 75 8.86 4.77 33.49
C GLN A 75 7.82 5.05 34.59
N THR A 76 7.61 4.08 35.47
CA THR A 76 6.74 4.22 36.66
C THR A 76 7.57 4.08 37.94
N GLY A 77 7.01 4.43 39.10
CA GLY A 77 7.74 4.42 40.37
C GLY A 77 8.34 3.06 40.78
N GLN A 78 7.77 1.94 40.32
CA GLN A 78 8.23 0.58 40.62
C GLN A 78 8.68 -0.18 39.37
N SER A 79 9.00 0.52 38.28
CA SER A 79 9.55 -0.09 37.07
C SER A 79 10.81 0.62 36.57
N SER A 80 11.65 -0.13 35.88
CA SER A 80 12.71 0.47 35.08
C SER A 80 12.16 1.00 33.76
N LEU A 81 12.92 1.90 33.12
CA LEU A 81 12.58 2.48 31.81
C LEU A 81 12.18 1.39 30.80
N SER A 82 11.11 1.65 30.05
CA SER A 82 10.59 0.72 29.05
C SER A 82 11.56 0.52 27.88
N ASP A 83 11.34 -0.55 27.13
CA ASP A 83 11.90 -0.65 25.78
C ASP A 83 11.27 0.41 24.86
N PRO A 84 11.99 0.84 23.82
CA PRO A 84 11.55 1.90 22.94
C PRO A 84 10.46 1.46 21.97
N VAL A 85 9.47 2.33 21.74
CA VAL A 85 8.49 2.13 20.66
C VAL A 85 8.53 3.31 19.71
N HIS A 86 8.68 3.04 18.42
CA HIS A 86 8.78 4.07 17.39
C HIS A 86 7.39 4.34 16.79
N LEU A 87 6.95 5.59 16.81
CA LEU A 87 5.74 6.08 16.16
C LEU A 87 6.15 6.86 14.90
N ASN A 88 5.51 6.57 13.77
CA ASN A 88 5.75 7.26 12.51
C ASN A 88 4.46 7.93 12.02
N VAL A 89 4.49 9.25 11.85
CA VAL A 89 3.33 10.05 11.45
C VAL A 89 3.46 10.51 10.00
N PHE A 90 2.57 10.05 9.14
CA PHE A 90 2.54 10.41 7.73
C PHE A 90 1.53 11.55 7.47
N SER A 91 1.94 12.56 6.71
CA SER A 91 0.97 13.45 6.07
C SER A 91 0.38 12.67 4.89
N GLY A 92 -0.96 12.56 4.80
CA GLY A 92 -1.71 11.64 3.92
C GLY A 92 -1.52 11.75 2.39
N LEU A 93 -0.36 12.16 1.93
CA LEU A 93 0.15 12.03 0.55
C LEU A 93 1.22 10.93 0.43
N SER A 94 1.42 10.12 1.49
CA SER A 94 2.40 9.03 1.52
C SER A 94 1.90 7.83 2.33
N SER A 95 0.73 7.30 1.98
CA SER A 95 0.65 5.83 2.03
C SER A 95 1.81 5.31 1.17
N PRO A 96 2.41 4.14 1.41
CA PRO A 96 2.87 3.37 0.27
C PRO A 96 1.63 3.23 -0.62
N GLU A 97 1.48 4.15 -1.56
CA GLU A 97 0.92 3.83 -2.86
C GLU A 97 1.57 2.48 -3.18
N PRO A 98 0.81 1.43 -3.58
CA PRO A 98 1.44 0.40 -4.37
C PRO A 98 2.16 1.21 -5.43
N LYS A 99 3.50 1.26 -5.38
CA LYS A 99 4.26 1.85 -6.47
C LYS A 99 3.82 0.98 -7.61
N GLU A 100 2.83 1.44 -8.37
CA GLU A 100 2.47 0.86 -9.63
C GLU A 100 3.72 1.15 -10.43
N SER A 101 4.61 0.17 -10.35
CA SER A 101 5.94 0.24 -10.87
C SER A 101 5.73 0.26 -12.36
N SER A 102 5.63 1.49 -12.86
CA SER A 102 5.60 1.89 -14.28
C SER A 102 6.83 1.35 -15.05
N SER A 103 7.71 0.62 -14.37
CA SER A 103 8.89 -0.06 -14.89
C SER A 103 8.95 -1.54 -14.45
N SER A 104 7.82 -2.24 -14.43
CA SER A 104 7.86 -3.71 -14.40
C SER A 104 7.90 -4.24 -15.83
N PRO A 105 8.92 -5.01 -16.23
CA PRO A 105 8.95 -5.65 -17.56
C PRO A 105 7.71 -6.53 -17.77
N MET A 106 7.08 -7.02 -16.71
CA MET A 106 5.88 -7.85 -16.79
C MET A 106 4.68 -7.11 -17.39
N VAL A 107 4.47 -5.83 -17.04
CA VAL A 107 3.35 -5.04 -17.57
C VAL A 107 3.56 -4.74 -19.06
N VAL A 108 4.80 -4.41 -19.44
CA VAL A 108 5.19 -4.20 -20.84
C VAL A 108 5.01 -5.48 -21.66
N ILE A 109 5.45 -6.62 -21.13
CA ILE A 109 5.31 -7.92 -21.81
C ILE A 109 3.83 -8.25 -22.04
N VAL A 110 2.96 -8.08 -21.04
CA VAL A 110 1.51 -8.36 -21.18
C VAL A 110 0.87 -7.44 -22.23
N ALA A 111 1.19 -6.14 -22.21
CA ALA A 111 0.69 -5.18 -23.20
C ALA A 111 1.14 -5.53 -24.63
N VAL A 112 2.39 -5.97 -24.82
CA VAL A 112 2.92 -6.36 -26.13
C VAL A 112 2.27 -7.65 -26.63
N VAL A 113 2.17 -8.67 -25.78
CA VAL A 113 1.58 -9.98 -26.15
C VAL A 113 0.11 -9.82 -26.53
N THR A 114 -0.65 -9.06 -25.75
CA THR A 114 -2.07 -8.78 -26.05
C THR A 114 -2.21 -7.99 -27.35
N GLY A 115 -1.37 -6.99 -27.60
CA GLY A 115 -1.36 -6.24 -28.85
C GLY A 115 -1.07 -7.10 -30.09
N ILE A 116 -0.05 -7.97 -30.02
CA ILE A 116 0.32 -8.87 -31.13
C ILE A 116 -0.81 -9.86 -31.44
N ALA A 117 -1.41 -10.47 -30.41
CA ALA A 117 -2.50 -11.41 -30.59
C ALA A 117 -3.70 -10.76 -31.31
N VAL A 118 -4.08 -9.54 -30.89
CA VAL A 118 -5.18 -8.79 -31.51
C VAL A 118 -4.85 -8.46 -32.97
N ALA A 119 -3.65 -7.97 -33.26
CA ALA A 119 -3.23 -7.66 -34.63
C ALA A 119 -3.27 -8.90 -35.55
N ALA A 120 -2.83 -10.06 -35.05
CA ALA A 120 -2.86 -11.32 -35.79
C ALA A 120 -4.30 -11.77 -36.08
N ILE A 121 -5.20 -11.67 -35.09
CA ILE A 121 -6.63 -12.01 -35.26
C ILE A 121 -7.27 -11.12 -36.33
N VAL A 122 -7.03 -9.81 -36.28
CA VAL A 122 -7.54 -8.86 -37.29
C VAL A 122 -7.03 -9.20 -38.68
N ALA A 123 -5.73 -9.51 -38.82
CA ALA A 123 -5.14 -9.89 -40.10
C ALA A 123 -5.72 -11.19 -40.66
N VAL A 124 -5.95 -12.20 -39.82
CA VAL A 124 -6.57 -13.48 -40.22
C VAL A 124 -8.02 -13.25 -40.65
N VAL A 125 -8.81 -12.48 -39.89
CA VAL A 125 -10.20 -12.16 -40.24
C VAL A 125 -10.24 -11.40 -41.57
N ALA A 126 -9.41 -10.38 -41.76
CA ALA A 126 -9.31 -9.64 -43.01
C ALA A 126 -8.90 -10.54 -44.19
N ALA A 127 -7.96 -11.46 -44.00
CA ALA A 127 -7.55 -12.41 -45.02
C ALA A 127 -8.67 -13.40 -45.35
N LEU A 128 -9.43 -13.88 -44.36
CA LEU A 128 -10.56 -14.78 -44.56
C LEU A 128 -11.72 -14.08 -45.29
N THR A 129 -12.06 -12.85 -44.93
CA THR A 129 -13.09 -12.07 -45.63
C THR A 129 -12.66 -11.74 -47.05
N TYR A 130 -11.40 -11.37 -47.26
CA TYR A 130 -10.83 -11.14 -48.60
C TYR A 130 -10.84 -12.41 -49.45
N ARG A 131 -10.38 -13.55 -48.90
CA ARG A 131 -10.39 -14.85 -49.60
C ARG A 131 -11.81 -15.35 -49.87
N ARG A 132 -12.75 -15.17 -48.93
CA ARG A 132 -14.16 -15.47 -49.15
C ARG A 132 -14.68 -14.61 -50.28
N ARG A 133 -14.50 -13.29 -50.24
CA ARG A 133 -14.91 -12.36 -51.32
C ARG A 133 -14.34 -12.78 -52.68
N LYS A 134 -13.05 -13.13 -52.74
CA LYS A 134 -12.41 -13.62 -53.98
C LYS A 134 -12.98 -14.96 -54.45
N ARG A 135 -13.35 -15.88 -53.53
CA ARG A 135 -14.01 -17.15 -53.87
C ARG A 135 -15.46 -16.95 -54.32
N THR A 136 -16.24 -16.05 -53.69
CA THR A 136 -17.63 -15.76 -54.12
C THR A 136 -17.67 -14.96 -55.42
N SER A 137 -16.66 -14.14 -55.72
CA SER A 137 -16.48 -13.53 -57.04
C SER A 137 -16.01 -14.52 -58.13
N GLY A 138 -15.73 -15.78 -57.78
CA GLY A 138 -15.27 -16.83 -58.69
C GLY A 138 -16.28 -17.93 -59.00
N LEU A 139 -17.56 -17.79 -58.59
CA LEU A 139 -18.61 -18.76 -58.87
C LEU A 139 -19.59 -18.25 -59.94
N CYS A 140 -19.14 -18.18 -61.19
CA CYS A 140 -20.03 -18.35 -62.34
C CYS A 140 -20.19 -19.87 -62.55
N LEU A 141 -21.34 -20.44 -62.14
CA LEU A 141 -21.74 -21.78 -62.54
C LEU A 141 -22.05 -21.77 -64.06
N PRO A 142 -21.59 -22.77 -64.83
CA PRO A 142 -21.93 -22.90 -66.24
C PRO A 142 -23.28 -23.59 -66.37
N TYR A 143 -24.27 -22.95 -66.98
CA TYR A 143 -25.24 -23.59 -67.88
C TYR A 143 -25.95 -22.47 -68.66
N THR A 144 -25.75 -22.52 -69.98
CA THR A 144 -25.98 -21.55 -71.09
C THR A 144 -27.46 -21.28 -71.45
N PRO A 145 -27.79 -20.47 -72.50
CA PRO A 145 -27.36 -19.10 -72.86
C PRO A 145 -28.58 -18.19 -73.24
N LEU A 146 -28.50 -16.86 -73.09
CA LEU A 146 -28.91 -15.86 -74.13
C LEU A 146 -28.92 -14.40 -73.59
N VAL A 147 -28.39 -13.50 -74.43
CA VAL A 147 -28.55 -12.03 -74.49
C VAL A 147 -27.74 -11.12 -73.53
N ILE A 148 -26.66 -10.57 -74.10
CA ILE A 148 -26.12 -9.19 -74.05
C ILE A 148 -26.02 -8.48 -72.68
N GLY A 149 -24.79 -8.18 -72.25
CA GLY A 149 -24.51 -7.16 -71.24
C GLY A 149 -23.03 -6.99 -70.91
N PHE A 150 -22.43 -5.91 -71.41
CA PHE A 150 -21.04 -5.48 -71.20
C PHE A 150 -20.57 -5.49 -69.73
N CYS A 151 -19.33 -5.92 -69.49
CA CYS A 151 -18.52 -5.47 -68.35
C CYS A 151 -17.12 -5.10 -68.84
N LEU A 152 -17.01 -3.88 -69.37
CA LEU A 152 -15.75 -3.16 -69.54
C LEU A 152 -15.60 -2.21 -68.34
N GLY A 153 -14.53 -2.38 -67.56
CA GLY A 153 -14.08 -1.44 -66.52
C GLY A 153 -12.60 -1.76 -66.24
N LYS A 154 -11.65 -1.18 -66.99
CA LYS A 154 -11.01 0.15 -66.90
C LYS A 154 -10.09 0.31 -65.67
N HIS A 155 -8.87 0.77 -66.01
CA HIS A 155 -7.71 1.21 -65.23
C HIS A 155 -7.93 1.62 -63.78
#